data_AF-A0A0D6AH67-F1
#
_entry.id   AF-A0A0D6AH67-F1
#
_cell.length_a   1.000
_cell.length_b   1.000
_cell.length_c   1.000
_cell.angle_alpha   90.00
_cell.angle_beta   90.00
_cell.angle_gamma   90.00
#
_symmetry.space_group_name_H-M   'P 1'
#
loop_
_entity.id
_entity.type
_entity.pdbx_description
1 polymer ?
#
loop_
_entity_poly.entity_id
_entity_poly.type
_entity_poly.pdbx_seq_one_letter_code
_entity_poly.pdbx_strand_id
1 'polypeptide(L)'
;MRVIYYVIFDLQKYLGEQILRIFKLTEINYRETSDTWLEAINLPLTLWEGEFENFNGIWLRWCDENDNLLLTGDESVQKAILKQKSRKRITRIKRKIASTKYKS
;
A
#
# COMPACT_ATOMS: atom_id res chain seq x y z
N MET A 1 2.33 27.33 -10.29
CA MET A 1 2.04 25.93 -9.90
C MET A 1 1.24 25.98 -8.61
N ARG A 2 0.10 25.29 -8.50
CA ARG A 2 -0.70 25.21 -7.26
C ARG A 2 -0.77 23.75 -6.80
N VAL A 3 -0.74 23.51 -5.50
CA VAL A 3 -0.82 22.17 -4.91
C VAL A 3 -2.29 21.88 -4.57
N ILE A 4 -2.90 20.88 -5.20
CA ILE A 4 -4.35 20.60 -5.05
C ILE A 4 -4.66 20.02 -3.67
N TYR A 5 -3.80 19.11 -3.19
CA TYR A 5 -3.93 18.46 -1.89
C TYR A 5 -2.66 18.65 -1.06
N TYR A 6 -2.83 19.05 0.19
CA TYR A 6 -1.78 19.15 1.18
C TYR A 6 -2.12 18.24 2.35
N VAL A 7 -1.24 17.32 2.70
CA VAL A 7 -1.48 16.27 3.70
C VAL A 7 -0.42 16.36 4.78
N ILE A 8 -0.87 16.40 6.03
CA ILE A 8 -0.01 16.37 7.21
C ILE A 8 -0.22 15.02 7.89
N PHE A 9 0.87 14.27 8.03
CA PHE A 9 0.90 13.04 8.81
C PHE A 9 1.87 13.22 9.98
N ASP A 10 1.33 13.23 11.19
CA ASP A 10 2.06 13.52 12.43
C ASP A 10 1.67 12.52 13.52
N LEU A 11 2.44 11.43 13.61
CA LEU A 11 2.24 10.40 14.62
C LEU A 11 2.44 10.90 16.05
N GLN A 12 3.28 11.92 16.24
CA GLN A 12 3.64 12.44 17.55
C GLN A 12 2.73 13.58 18.00
N LYS A 13 1.78 14.00 17.15
CA LYS A 13 0.76 15.01 17.46
C LYS A 13 1.35 16.35 17.89
N TYR A 14 2.53 16.70 17.38
CA TYR A 14 3.17 17.99 17.64
C TYR A 14 2.40 19.16 17.03
N LEU A 15 1.70 18.93 15.91
CA LEU A 15 0.91 19.93 15.20
C LEU A 15 -0.58 19.93 15.64
N GLY A 16 -0.95 19.07 16.59
CA GLY A 16 -2.25 19.02 17.26
C GLY A 16 -2.80 17.59 17.36
N GLU A 17 -4.09 17.44 17.71
CA GLU A 17 -4.62 16.16 18.21
C GLU A 17 -4.82 15.04 17.16
N GLN A 18 -4.93 15.41 15.87
CA GLN A 18 -5.16 14.48 14.77
C GLN A 18 -3.84 14.04 14.13
N ILE A 19 -3.66 12.73 13.93
CA ILE A 19 -2.47 12.14 13.31
C ILE A 19 -2.42 12.32 11.79
N LEU A 20 -3.58 12.53 11.16
CA LEU A 20 -3.72 12.74 9.72
C LEU A 20 -4.65 13.92 9.49
N ARG A 21 -4.21 14.89 8.70
CA ARG A 21 -5.01 16.03 8.26
C ARG A 21 -4.84 16.21 6.77
N ILE A 22 -5.94 16.38 6.06
CA ILE A 22 -5.95 16.53 4.61
C ILE A 22 -6.57 17.88 4.30
N PHE A 23 -5.92 18.64 3.44
CA PHE A 23 -6.39 19.94 2.99
C PHE A 23 -6.55 19.92 1.47
N LYS A 24 -7.71 20.34 0.97
CA LYS A 24 -8.00 20.50 -0.46
C LYS A 24 -8.01 21.99 -0.79
N LEU A 25 -7.36 22.37 -1.88
CA LEU A 25 -7.45 23.73 -2.41
C LEU A 25 -8.82 23.93 -3.04
N THR A 26 -9.63 24.78 -2.43
CA THR A 26 -10.95 25.19 -2.93
C THR A 26 -10.89 26.66 -3.30
N GLU A 27 -11.05 26.95 -4.61
CA GLU A 27 -10.90 28.27 -5.23
C GLU A 27 -9.50 28.89 -5.00
N ILE A 28 -9.29 29.50 -3.84
CA ILE A 28 -8.07 30.19 -3.43
C ILE A 28 -7.61 29.81 -2.02
N ASN A 29 -8.39 29.03 -1.26
CA ASN A 29 -8.09 28.69 0.13
C ASN A 29 -7.99 27.18 0.33
N TYR A 30 -7.10 26.75 1.23
CA TYR A 30 -7.07 25.37 1.69
C TYR A 30 -8.16 25.14 2.73
N ARG A 31 -8.99 24.13 2.52
CA ARG A 31 -9.99 23.66 3.50
C ARG A 31 -9.62 22.27 3.96
N GLU A 32 -9.65 22.07 5.27
CA GLU A 32 -9.49 20.74 5.86
C GLU A 32 -10.65 19.84 5.43
N THR A 33 -10.35 18.59 5.14
CA THR A 33 -11.31 17.55 4.77
C THR A 33 -10.94 16.25 5.47
N SER A 34 -11.95 15.49 5.84
CA SER A 34 -11.78 14.12 6.34
C SER A 34 -11.81 13.08 5.21
N ASP A 35 -12.05 13.53 3.98
CA ASP A 35 -12.08 12.66 2.81
C ASP A 35 -10.66 12.18 2.47
N THR A 36 -10.47 10.87 2.51
CA THR A 36 -9.22 10.23 2.13
C THR A 36 -9.16 9.97 0.62
N TRP A 37 -10.28 10.07 -0.09
CA TRP A 37 -10.33 9.94 -1.54
C TRP A 37 -9.88 11.22 -2.24
N LEU A 38 -8.70 11.21 -2.83
CA LEU A 38 -8.18 12.37 -3.57
C LEU A 38 -8.76 12.40 -4.98
N GLU A 39 -10.04 12.80 -5.10
CA GLU A 39 -10.82 12.85 -6.35
C GLU A 39 -10.06 13.40 -7.56
N ALA A 40 -9.28 14.48 -7.39
CA ALA A 40 -8.62 15.12 -8.54
C ALA A 40 -7.53 14.24 -9.18
N ILE A 41 -7.05 13.21 -8.47
CA ILE A 41 -6.05 12.27 -8.94
C ILE A 41 -6.48 10.80 -8.84
N ASN A 42 -7.74 10.53 -8.44
CA ASN A 42 -8.31 9.20 -8.20
C ASN A 42 -7.37 8.28 -7.38
N LEU A 43 -6.82 8.83 -6.29
CA LEU A 43 -5.85 8.12 -5.47
C LEU A 43 -6.23 8.24 -3.99
N PRO A 44 -6.83 7.22 -3.39
CA PRO A 44 -7.15 7.23 -1.97
C PRO A 44 -5.92 7.09 -1.08
N LEU A 45 -6.01 7.72 0.08
CA LEU A 45 -5.09 7.59 1.20
C LEU A 45 -5.63 6.61 2.23
N THR A 46 -4.72 5.88 2.86
CA THR A 46 -5.05 5.03 3.99
C THR A 46 -3.93 5.02 5.02
N LEU A 47 -4.29 4.80 6.28
CA LEU A 47 -3.33 4.52 7.34
C LEU A 47 -3.20 3.00 7.47
N TRP A 48 -1.99 2.51 7.31
CA TRP A 48 -1.69 1.08 7.39
C TRP A 48 -0.71 0.80 8.52
N GLU A 49 -1.03 -0.20 9.34
CA GLU A 49 -0.15 -0.67 10.41
C GLU A 49 0.65 -1.90 9.97
N GLY A 50 1.97 -1.82 10.07
CA GLY A 50 2.86 -2.93 9.78
C GLY A 50 4.32 -2.52 9.59
N GLU A 51 5.11 -3.43 9.03
CA GLU A 51 6.54 -3.23 8.79
C GLU A 51 6.79 -2.63 7.41
N PHE A 52 7.45 -1.48 7.37
CA PHE A 52 7.96 -0.88 6.13
C PHE A 52 9.38 -0.39 6.36
N GLU A 53 10.29 -0.70 5.42
CA GLU A 53 11.73 -0.41 5.53
C GLU A 53 12.36 -0.84 6.87
N ASN A 54 12.01 -2.04 7.35
CA ASN A 54 12.45 -2.61 8.63
C ASN A 54 11.98 -1.83 9.88
N PHE A 55 10.97 -0.97 9.73
CA PHE A 55 10.36 -0.23 10.83
C PHE A 55 8.89 -0.59 10.98
N ASN A 56 8.51 -1.01 12.18
CA ASN A 56 7.13 -1.33 12.52
C ASN A 56 6.42 -0.07 13.01
N GLY A 57 5.26 0.23 12.43
CA GLY A 57 4.48 1.38 12.85
C GLY A 57 3.25 1.61 11.98
N ILE A 58 2.67 2.79 12.12
CA ILE A 58 1.57 3.28 11.29
C ILE A 58 2.18 4.10 10.15
N TRP A 59 1.76 3.82 8.93
CA TRP A 59 2.27 4.44 7.71
C TRP A 59 1.12 5.04 6.91
N LEU A 60 1.37 6.22 6.35
CA LEU A 60 0.50 6.78 5.32
C LEU A 60 0.81 6.10 3.98
N ARG A 61 -0.19 5.45 3.39
CA ARG A 61 -0.06 4.67 2.16
C ARG A 61 -1.16 5.02 1.16
N TRP A 62 -0.90 4.71 -0.10
CA TRP A 62 -1.88 4.75 -1.18
C TRP A 62 -2.59 3.40 -1.29
N CYS A 63 -3.89 3.40 -1.58
CA CYS A 63 -4.63 2.22 -1.97
C CYS A 63 -5.25 2.38 -3.38
N ASP A 64 -5.68 1.27 -3.97
CA ASP A 64 -6.53 1.28 -5.16
C ASP A 64 -8.01 1.49 -4.79
N GLU A 65 -8.89 1.52 -5.80
CA GLU A 65 -10.34 1.69 -5.62
C GLU A 65 -11.01 0.56 -4.82
N ASN A 66 -10.31 -0.56 -4.60
CA ASN A 66 -10.79 -1.72 -3.86
C ASN A 66 -10.12 -1.83 -2.47
N ASP A 67 -9.55 -0.73 -1.96
CA ASP A 67 -8.79 -0.67 -0.71
C ASP A 67 -7.54 -1.57 -0.66
N ASN A 68 -7.02 -2.03 -1.80
CA ASN A 68 -5.76 -2.76 -1.81
C ASN A 68 -4.60 -1.78 -1.75
N LEU A 69 -3.69 -1.98 -0.79
CA LEU A 69 -2.45 -1.21 -0.71
C LEU A 69 -1.66 -1.31 -2.00
N LEU A 70 -1.33 -0.15 -2.56
CA LEU A 70 -0.39 -0.06 -3.65
C LEU A 70 0.99 -0.44 -3.13
N LEU A 71 1.57 -1.44 -3.79
CA LEU A 71 2.89 -1.93 -3.43
C LEU A 71 3.96 -0.94 -3.86
N THR A 72 4.99 -0.79 -3.04
CA THR A 72 6.21 -0.11 -3.49
C THR A 72 6.93 -0.95 -4.55
N GLY A 73 7.93 -0.35 -5.21
CA GLY A 73 8.77 -1.07 -6.17
C GLY A 73 9.40 -2.32 -5.55
N ASP A 74 9.96 -2.19 -4.35
CA ASP A 74 10.61 -3.30 -3.64
C ASP A 74 9.63 -4.38 -3.22
N GLU A 75 8.46 -4.00 -2.67
CA GLU A 75 7.41 -4.96 -2.31
C GLU A 75 6.90 -5.73 -3.54
N SER A 76 6.78 -5.05 -4.68
CA SER A 76 6.38 -5.65 -5.95
C SER A 76 7.40 -6.70 -6.42
N VAL A 77 8.70 -6.37 -6.34
CA VAL A 77 9.80 -7.30 -6.66
C VAL A 77 9.78 -8.50 -5.73
N GLN A 78 9.65 -8.28 -4.42
CA GLN A 78 9.58 -9.37 -3.43
C GLN A 78 8.39 -10.29 -3.68
N LYS A 79 7.20 -9.74 -3.94
CA LYS A 79 5.99 -10.51 -4.30
C LYS A 79 6.19 -11.35 -5.55
N ALA A 80 6.84 -10.80 -6.58
CA ALA A 80 7.17 -11.53 -7.80
C ALA A 80 8.12 -12.71 -7.55
N ILE A 81 9.17 -12.51 -6.75
CA ILE A 81 10.14 -13.55 -6.35
C ILE A 81 9.44 -14.67 -5.59
N LEU A 82 8.60 -14.33 -4.61
CA LEU A 82 7.83 -15.30 -3.82
C LEU A 82 6.90 -16.12 -4.71
N LYS A 83 6.16 -15.47 -5.61
CA LYS A 83 5.27 -16.14 -6.58
C LYS A 83 6.05 -17.09 -7.48
N GLN A 84 7.25 -16.69 -7.96
CA GLN A 84 8.09 -17.55 -8.78
C GLN A 84 8.62 -18.77 -7.99
N LYS A 85 9.06 -18.59 -6.74
CA LYS A 85 9.51 -19.69 -5.86
C LYS A 85 8.38 -20.70 -5.59
N SER A 86 7.17 -20.23 -5.29
CA SER A 86 6.00 -21.07 -5.06
C SER A 86 5.60 -21.88 -6.31
N ARG A 87 5.60 -21.26 -7.49
CA ARG A 87 5.34 -21.96 -8.77
C ARG A 87 6.36 -23.08 -9.01
N LYS A 88 7.65 -22.81 -8.81
CA LYS A 88 8.72 -23.82 -8.94
C LYS A 88 8.50 -24.99 -7.97
N ARG A 89 8.14 -24.73 -6.71
CA ARG A 89 7.84 -25.79 -5.72
C ARG A 89 6.66 -26.66 -6.16
N ILE A 90 5.55 -26.06 -6.57
CA ILE A 90 4.35 -26.81 -7.03
C ILE A 90 4.69 -27.68 -8.25
N THR A 91 5.43 -27.16 -9.23
CA THR A 91 5.83 -27.95 -10.40
C THR A 91 6.72 -29.14 -10.04
N ARG A 92 7.66 -28.98 -9.10
CA ARG A 92 8.55 -30.06 -8.63
C ARG A 92 7.77 -31.15 -7.90
N ILE A 93 6.79 -30.76 -7.08
CA ILE A 93 5.90 -31.71 -6.39
C ILE A 93 5.04 -32.47 -7.41
N LYS A 94 4.41 -31.78 -8.38
CA LYS A 94 3.62 -32.44 -9.44
C LYS A 94 4.44 -33.45 -10.24
N ARG A 95 5.69 -33.11 -10.61
CA ARG A 95 6.59 -34.03 -11.33
C ARG A 95 6.94 -35.27 -10.50
N LYS A 96 7.24 -35.10 -9.20
CA LYS A 96 7.50 -36.23 -8.29
C LYS A 96 6.28 -37.15 -8.16
N ILE A 97 5.09 -36.59 -7.91
CA ILE A 97 3.85 -37.36 -7.79
C ILE A 97 3.56 -38.14 -9.09
N ALA A 98 3.72 -37.50 -10.24
CA ALA A 98 3.56 -38.18 -11.53
C ALA A 98 4.55 -39.35 -11.67
N SER A 99 5.84 -39.14 -11.39
CA SER A 99 6.85 -40.21 -11.49
C SER A 99 6.65 -41.38 -10.51
N THR A 100 6.02 -41.14 -9.36
CA THR A 100 5.66 -42.19 -8.40
C THR A 100 4.44 -42.99 -8.87
N LYS A 101 3.50 -42.36 -9.58
CA LYS A 101 2.27 -43.01 -10.08
C LYS A 101 2.48 -43.92 -11.30
N TYR A 102 3.63 -43.82 -12.00
CA TYR A 102 4.00 -44.67 -13.14
C TYR A 102 5.01 -45.79 -12.77
N LYS A 103 5.31 -45.97 -11.48
CA LYS A 103 6.25 -46.99 -10.95
C LYS A 103 5.58 -48.04 -10.04
N SER A 104 4.24 -48.04 -9.97
CA SER A 104 3.41 -49.09 -9.36
C SER A 104 2.41 -49.57 -10.40
#